data_AF-A0A0C9V635-F1
#
_entry.id   AF-A0A0C9V635-F1
#
_cell.length_a   1.000
_cell.length_b   1.000
_cell.length_c   1.000
_cell.angle_alpha   90.00
_cell.angle_beta   90.00
_cell.angle_gamma   90.00
#
_symmetry.space_group_name_H-M   'P 1'
#
loop_
_entity.id
_entity.type
_entity.pdbx_description
1 polymer ?
#
loop_
_entity_poly.entity_id
_entity_poly.type
_entity_poly.pdbx_seq_one_letter_code
_entity_poly.pdbx_strand_id
1 'polypeptide(L)'
;QYPTLSRMARDYLAIQGSAVASERTFSSAGITGTDQRNRLLPETFEALQILKSGYKNGFISAETDTANSIKFWQAEEDLEPL
;
A
#
# COMPACT_ATOMS: atom_id res chain seq x y z
N GLN A 1 -31.04 19.00 -1.32
CA GLN A 1 -29.91 18.04 -1.22
C GLN A 1 -30.29 16.77 -1.99
N TYR A 2 -29.35 16.12 -2.68
CA TYR A 2 -29.61 14.90 -3.47
C TYR A 2 -28.79 13.71 -2.94
N PRO A 3 -29.16 13.12 -1.80
CA PRO A 3 -28.36 12.07 -1.17
C PRO A 3 -28.14 10.85 -2.09
N THR A 4 -29.18 10.39 -2.78
CA THR A 4 -29.11 9.25 -3.70
C THR A 4 -28.21 9.53 -4.91
N LEU A 5 -28.40 10.67 -5.57
CA LEU A 5 -27.60 11.07 -6.73
C LEU A 5 -26.13 11.26 -6.35
N SER A 6 -25.87 11.82 -5.16
CA SER A 6 -24.50 12.00 -4.67
C SER A 6 -23.78 10.69 -4.40
N ARG A 7 -24.49 9.65 -3.97
CA ARG A 7 -23.94 8.30 -3.81
C ARG A 7 -23.60 7.70 -5.17
N MET A 8 -24.54 7.73 -6.13
CA MET A 8 -24.30 7.25 -7.49
C MET A 8 -23.12 7.96 -8.16
N ALA A 9 -23.03 9.29 -8.02
CA ALA A 9 -21.94 10.06 -8.60
C ALA A 9 -20.56 9.62 -8.07
N ARG A 10 -20.45 9.29 -6.77
CA ARG A 10 -19.19 8.78 -6.20
C ARG A 10 -18.82 7.41 -6.77
N ASP A 11 -19.80 6.53 -6.96
CA ASP A 11 -19.55 5.19 -7.49
C ASP A 11 -19.09 5.25 -8.96
N TYR A 12 -19.75 6.07 -9.79
CA TYR A 12 -19.42 6.17 -11.22
C TYR A 12 -18.18 7.01 -11.52
N LEU A 13 -18.02 8.17 -10.85
CA LEU A 13 -16.88 9.07 -11.13
C LEU A 13 -15.55 8.55 -10.56
N ALA A 14 -15.58 7.58 -9.65
CA ALA A 14 -14.38 6.90 -9.17
C ALA A 14 -13.83 5.88 -10.19
N ILE A 15 -14.65 5.41 -11.14
CA ILE A 15 -14.21 4.47 -12.18
C ILE A 15 -13.29 5.21 -13.14
N GLN A 16 -12.08 4.72 -13.29
CA GLN A 16 -11.13 5.34 -14.19
C GLN A 16 -11.48 5.06 -15.65
N GLY A 17 -11.62 6.11 -16.46
CA GLY A 17 -11.95 6.00 -17.88
C GLY A 17 -10.80 5.55 -18.79
N SER A 18 -9.61 5.28 -18.22
CA SER A 18 -8.43 4.85 -18.98
C SER A 18 -7.54 3.89 -18.18
N ALA A 19 -6.74 3.09 -18.87
CA ALA A 19 -5.78 2.18 -18.26
C ALA A 19 -4.51 2.89 -17.72
N VAL A 20 -4.40 4.21 -17.86
CA VAL A 20 -3.17 4.97 -17.57
C VAL A 20 -2.72 4.84 -16.11
N ALA A 21 -3.63 4.74 -15.14
CA ALA A 21 -3.21 4.49 -13.75
C ALA A 21 -2.59 3.11 -13.55
N SER A 22 -3.15 2.08 -14.20
CA SER A 22 -2.62 0.73 -14.15
C SER A 22 -1.24 0.68 -14.82
N GLU A 23 -1.09 1.28 -16.00
CA GLU A 23 0.19 1.38 -16.70
C GLU A 23 1.26 2.13 -15.89
N ARG A 24 0.89 3.25 -15.27
CA ARG A 24 1.78 4.01 -14.38
C ARG A 24 2.20 3.17 -13.17
N THR A 25 1.27 2.41 -12.59
CA THR A 25 1.55 1.52 -11.45
C THR A 25 2.54 0.44 -11.87
N PHE A 26 2.30 -0.25 -12.99
CA PHE A 26 3.19 -1.28 -13.52
C PHE A 26 4.57 -0.74 -13.92
N SER A 27 4.64 0.40 -14.61
CA SER A 27 5.90 1.06 -14.94
C SER A 27 6.70 1.39 -13.67
N SER A 28 6.04 1.92 -12.64
CA SER A 28 6.69 2.22 -11.36
C SER A 28 7.10 0.98 -10.56
N ALA A 29 6.44 -0.14 -10.81
CA ALA A 29 6.73 -1.43 -10.18
C ALA A 29 7.90 -2.16 -10.87
N GLY A 30 8.32 -1.70 -12.05
CA GLY A 30 9.47 -2.27 -12.78
C GLY A 30 10.74 -2.36 -11.94
N ILE A 31 11.05 -1.36 -11.09
CA ILE A 31 12.22 -1.40 -10.19
C ILE A 31 12.13 -2.53 -9.17
N THR A 32 10.93 -2.85 -8.67
CA THR A 32 10.71 -3.96 -7.73
C THR A 32 10.65 -5.30 -8.47
N GLY A 33 10.18 -5.30 -9.72
CA GLY A 33 9.94 -6.49 -10.53
C GLY A 33 11.16 -6.97 -11.31
N THR A 34 12.13 -6.10 -11.60
CA THR A 34 13.35 -6.43 -12.37
C THR A 34 14.64 -5.89 -11.72
N ASP A 35 15.76 -6.49 -12.12
CA ASP A 35 17.17 -6.31 -11.73
C ASP A 35 17.59 -6.35 -10.26
N GLN A 36 16.79 -5.92 -9.29
CA GLN A 36 17.22 -5.90 -7.88
C GLN A 36 16.61 -7.00 -7.00
N ARG A 37 15.42 -7.54 -7.34
CA ARG A 37 14.67 -8.52 -6.50
C ARG A 37 13.83 -9.53 -7.30
N ASN A 38 14.45 -10.17 -8.29
CA ASN A 38 13.79 -11.02 -9.30
C ASN A 38 13.29 -12.38 -8.77
N ARG A 39 13.31 -12.59 -7.45
CA ARG A 39 12.96 -13.85 -6.76
C ARG A 39 11.82 -13.68 -5.75
N LEU A 40 11.07 -12.59 -5.84
CA LEU A 40 9.89 -12.39 -4.99
C LEU A 40 8.74 -13.29 -5.47
N LEU A 41 8.04 -13.90 -4.51
CA LEU A 41 6.77 -14.54 -4.80
C LEU A 41 5.75 -13.47 -5.21
N PRO A 42 4.77 -13.81 -6.08
CA PRO A 42 3.75 -12.87 -6.53
C PRO A 42 3.04 -12.16 -5.37
N GLU A 43 2.72 -12.90 -4.29
CA GLU A 43 2.07 -12.38 -3.09
C GLU A 43 2.93 -11.32 -2.37
N THR A 44 4.23 -11.58 -2.23
CA THR A 44 5.17 -10.61 -1.61
C THR A 44 5.32 -9.37 -2.48
N PHE A 45 5.37 -9.55 -3.80
CA PHE A 45 5.44 -8.44 -4.73
C PHE A 45 4.20 -7.54 -4.66
N GLU A 46 3.00 -8.14 -4.62
CA GLU A 46 1.74 -7.43 -4.47
C GLU A 46 1.69 -6.64 -3.16
N ALA A 47 2.01 -7.29 -2.04
CA ALA A 47 2.05 -6.64 -0.72
C ALA A 47 3.00 -5.43 -0.71
N LEU A 48 4.16 -5.53 -1.37
CA LEU A 48 5.11 -4.42 -1.49
C LEU A 48 4.56 -3.27 -2.33
N GLN A 49 3.85 -3.54 -3.44
CA GLN A 49 3.24 -2.47 -4.24
C GLN A 49 2.12 -1.76 -3.46
N ILE A 50 1.31 -2.49 -2.69
CA ILE A 50 0.28 -1.92 -1.81
C ILE A 50 0.94 -1.05 -0.74
N LEU A 51 1.96 -1.56 -0.05
CA LEU A 51 2.69 -0.84 0.99
C LEU A 51 3.30 0.46 0.45
N LYS A 52 3.96 0.39 -0.71
CA LYS A 52 4.52 1.56 -1.42
C LYS A 52 3.45 2.60 -1.75
N SER A 53 2.27 2.16 -2.22
CA SER A 53 1.13 3.04 -2.51
C SER A 53 0.58 3.71 -1.24
N GLY A 54 0.45 2.95 -0.16
CA GLY A 54 -0.02 3.43 1.15
C GLY A 54 0.87 4.56 1.69
N TYR A 55 2.19 4.38 1.62
CA TYR A 55 3.15 5.43 1.98
C TYR A 55 3.06 6.65 1.07
N LYS A 56 2.99 6.44 -0.26
CA LYS A 56 2.96 7.54 -1.23
C LYS A 56 1.72 8.43 -1.10
N ASN A 57 0.57 7.83 -0.79
CA ASN A 57 -0.70 8.53 -0.67
C ASN A 57 -0.96 9.05 0.77
N GLY A 58 -0.06 8.79 1.71
CA GLY A 58 -0.19 9.21 3.11
C GLY A 58 -1.21 8.41 3.94
N PHE A 59 -1.70 7.28 3.42
CA PHE A 59 -2.52 6.35 4.20
C PHE A 59 -1.72 5.66 5.30
N ILE A 60 -0.41 5.51 5.09
CA ILE A 60 0.54 4.99 6.08
C ILE A 60 1.55 6.11 6.35
N SER A 61 1.67 6.52 7.62
CA SER A 61 2.71 7.44 8.04
C SER A 61 3.95 6.66 8.50
N ALA A 62 5.11 7.00 7.93
CA ALA A 62 6.39 6.40 8.30
C ALA A 62 6.74 6.62 9.77
N GLU A 63 6.36 7.77 10.33
CA GLU A 63 6.57 8.07 11.74
C GLU A 63 5.74 7.15 12.64
N THR A 64 4.48 6.90 12.26
CA THR A 64 3.62 6.00 13.03
C THR A 64 4.01 4.54 12.88
N ASP A 65 4.45 4.12 11.69
CA ASP A 65 4.86 2.73 11.44
C ASP A 65 6.18 2.40 12.16
N THR A 66 7.13 3.34 12.16
CA THR A 66 8.37 3.20 12.93
C THR A 66 8.09 3.16 14.43
N ALA A 67 7.21 4.03 14.96
CA ALA A 67 6.83 3.97 16.37
C ALA A 67 6.14 2.64 16.75
N ASN A 68 5.29 2.10 15.88
CA ASN A 68 4.60 0.83 16.12
C ASN A 68 5.57 -0.35 16.07
N SER A 69 6.49 -0.38 15.09
CA SER A 69 7.51 -1.43 15.02
C SER A 69 8.44 -1.39 16.23
N ILE A 70 8.90 -0.22 16.67
CA ILE A 70 9.72 -0.09 17.89
C ILE A 70 8.98 -0.67 19.10
N LYS A 71 7.70 -0.31 19.29
CA LYS A 71 6.87 -0.87 20.38
C LYS A 71 6.72 -2.38 20.29
N PHE A 72 6.56 -2.91 19.08
CA PHE A 72 6.44 -4.35 18.86
C PHE A 72 7.70 -5.09 19.31
N TRP A 73 8.88 -4.65 18.85
CA TRP A 73 10.15 -5.26 19.24
C TRP A 73 10.42 -5.14 20.74
N GLN A 74 10.10 -3.99 21.34
CA GLN A 74 10.27 -3.77 22.78
C GLN A 74 9.33 -4.66 23.61
N ALA A 75 8.09 -4.88 23.17
CA ALA A 75 7.16 -5.78 23.82
C ALA A 75 7.57 -7.27 23.72
N GLU A 76 8.33 -7.64 22.70
CA GLU A 76 8.84 -9.00 22.51
C GLU A 76 10.12 -9.26 23.32
N GLU A 77 10.90 -8.22 23.63
CA GLU A 77 12.05 -8.28 24.55
C GLU A 77 11.61 -8.36 26.02
N ASP A 78 10.47 -7.74 26.37
CA ASP A 78 9.86 -7.80 27.71
C ASP A 78 9.18 -9.17 28.03
N LEU A 79 9.16 -10.10 27.08
CA LEU A 79 8.76 -11.49 27.30
C LEU A 79 9.93 -12.28 27.91
N GLU A 80 10.05 -12.24 29.24
CA GLU A 80 10.96 -13.10 30.02
C GLU A 80 10.84 -14.58 29.57
N PRO A 81 11.96 -15.28 29.28
CA PRO A 81 11.92 -16.69 28.93
C PRO A 81 11.58 -17.51 30.19
N LEU A 82 10.47 -18.26 30.13
CA LEU A 82 10.12 -19.28 31.14
C LEU A 82 11.16 -20.42 31.17
#